data_AF-A0A654GB63-F1
#
_entry.id   AF-A0A654GB63-F1
#
_cell.length_a   1.000
_cell.length_b   1.000
_cell.length_c   1.000
_cell.angle_alpha   90.00
_cell.angle_beta   90.00
_cell.angle_gamma   90.00
#
_symmetry.space_group_name_H-M   'P 1'
#
loop_
_entity.id
_entity.type
_entity.pdbx_description
1 polymer ?
#
loop_
_entity_poly.entity_id
_entity_poly.type
_entity_poly.pdbx_seq_one_letter_code
_entity_poly.pdbx_strand_id
1 'polypeptide(L)'
;MIGRKKSKQDCSKGFSRRLKEDTISQLPDHLICFILNHLPTKDVVTTSVLFTRWKSLWLLVPCLDLNSRDFSDFNTFKSLCARVSNSNKAFWINKLKLTIDKNSFGVDNGSKLKSWIDAAAKGKIQHLHVHRLPHFYKTPENLYECETLVYLKLFEVALNDAKFVSFPCMKTMHLEDNMYPNESTFKKLISCCPVLEELTVIIYEMDRKVFRVHSQSLKRFSLKRVSSFLHEVALSGVVIDAPLLCSLRINDNVSKSFIVNNLGSNDKLDLSILFGLWHFDETSVTSMRSSIDRFLPGILSVMEMTIHSPGFMLMYRYLALIPFPHLPKFSYMSRLSVTLGVSDLQFLPMFLESCPNLKSLIMESNTNSKRMLLNGNYHINFSSVPKCLLSSLEFVDIKSSILVYVAGMKLVKYFLENSTTLKKLTLRLALRLQYCSAKDDIVKKLRKFPRISKTCQVGIVFD
;
A
#
# COMPACT_ATOMS: atom_id res chain seq x y z
N MET A 1 25.44 25.67 93.93
CA MET A 1 26.11 26.18 92.70
C MET A 1 25.15 25.93 91.54
N ILE A 2 24.25 26.82 91.11
CA ILE A 2 24.40 28.16 90.48
C ILE A 2 25.60 28.23 89.53
N GLY A 3 25.30 28.43 88.23
CA GLY A 3 26.31 28.73 87.20
C GLY A 3 25.85 28.67 85.72
N ARG A 4 24.80 29.41 85.35
CA ARG A 4 24.50 29.88 83.96
C ARG A 4 25.77 30.55 83.34
N LYS A 5 26.07 30.66 82.04
CA LYS A 5 25.30 30.86 80.79
C LYS A 5 26.36 30.96 79.66
N LYS A 6 26.06 30.54 78.42
CA LYS A 6 26.05 31.45 77.24
C LYS A 6 25.59 30.72 75.98
N SER A 7 24.51 31.25 75.44
CA SER A 7 23.94 31.01 74.11
C SER A 7 24.78 31.65 73.00
N LYS A 8 24.84 31.00 71.84
CA LYS A 8 24.77 31.66 70.53
C LYS A 8 23.95 30.80 69.57
N GLN A 9 22.72 31.24 69.37
CA GLN A 9 21.97 31.32 68.11
C GLN A 9 22.94 31.90 67.03
N ASP A 10 22.97 31.55 65.75
CA ASP A 10 21.85 31.38 64.82
C ASP A 10 22.31 30.77 63.46
N CYS A 11 21.36 30.20 62.73
CA CYS A 11 21.27 30.01 61.27
C CYS A 11 22.53 29.79 60.41
N SER A 12 22.69 28.55 59.92
CA SER A 12 22.75 28.34 58.47
C SER A 12 21.71 27.31 58.05
N LYS A 13 20.63 27.82 57.44
CA LYS A 13 19.70 27.05 56.62
C LYS A 13 20.48 26.36 55.51
N GLY A 14 20.03 25.15 55.16
CA GLY A 14 20.04 24.73 53.77
C GLY A 14 20.60 23.33 53.54
N PHE A 15 19.76 22.52 52.91
CA PHE A 15 20.12 21.28 52.23
C PHE A 15 20.42 20.08 53.12
N SER A 16 19.38 19.52 53.73
CA SER A 16 19.37 18.08 53.99
C SER A 16 18.05 17.47 53.54
N ARG A 17 18.15 16.81 52.37
CA ARG A 17 17.30 15.73 51.87
C ARG A 17 15.79 15.97 51.90
N ARG A 18 15.28 16.74 50.93
CA ARG A 18 14.10 16.25 50.20
C ARG A 18 14.61 15.07 49.37
N LEU A 19 14.34 13.85 49.83
CA LEU A 19 14.18 12.74 48.89
C LEU A 19 13.19 13.28 47.85
N LYS A 20 13.64 13.41 46.59
CA LYS A 20 12.72 13.64 45.48
C LYS A 20 11.76 12.46 45.53
N GLU A 21 10.62 12.65 46.19
CA GLU A 21 9.47 11.80 45.99
C GLU A 21 9.25 11.76 44.50
N ASP A 22 9.27 10.55 43.96
CA ASP A 22 9.14 10.34 42.55
C ASP A 22 7.72 10.79 42.13
N THR A 23 7.62 12.04 41.67
CA THR A 23 6.35 12.73 41.35
C THR A 23 5.54 11.96 40.32
N ILE A 24 6.22 11.15 39.50
CA ILE A 24 5.60 10.27 38.51
C ILE A 24 4.90 9.08 39.18
N SER A 25 5.47 8.52 40.26
CA SER A 25 4.85 7.46 41.07
C SER A 25 3.66 7.94 41.91
N GLN A 26 3.42 9.25 42.04
CA GLN A 26 2.23 9.82 42.70
C GLN A 26 1.00 9.91 41.78
N LEU A 27 1.16 9.71 40.47
CA LEU A 27 0.04 9.73 39.54
C LEU A 27 -0.95 8.58 39.84
N PRO A 28 -2.26 8.78 39.61
CA PRO A 28 -3.25 7.71 39.61
C PRO A 28 -2.91 6.58 38.62
N ASP A 29 -3.28 5.35 38.97
CA ASP A 29 -2.95 4.15 38.17
C ASP A 29 -3.41 4.26 36.72
N HIS A 30 -4.59 4.85 36.46
CA HIS A 30 -5.10 5.04 35.11
C HIS A 30 -4.24 5.99 34.26
N LEU A 31 -3.66 7.05 34.86
CA LEU A 31 -2.75 7.95 34.16
C LEU A 31 -1.38 7.30 33.92
N ILE A 32 -0.90 6.51 34.87
CA ILE A 32 0.33 5.72 34.68
C ILE A 32 0.13 4.71 33.55
N CYS A 33 -0.96 3.94 33.55
CA CYS A 33 -1.29 3.00 32.47
C CYS A 33 -1.44 3.71 31.12
N PHE A 34 -2.04 4.90 31.09
CA PHE A 34 -2.12 5.72 29.88
C PHE A 34 -0.73 6.10 29.37
N ILE A 35 0.15 6.62 30.24
CA ILE A 35 1.54 6.95 29.88
C ILE A 35 2.27 5.70 29.35
N LEU A 36 2.19 4.59 30.09
CA LEU A 36 2.85 3.33 29.71
C LEU A 36 2.37 2.79 28.35
N ASN A 37 1.09 2.97 28.01
CA ASN A 37 0.52 2.55 26.73
C ASN A 37 1.05 3.36 25.52
N HIS A 38 1.63 4.54 25.78
CA HIS A 38 2.23 5.39 24.76
C HIS A 38 3.77 5.27 24.67
N LEU A 39 4.39 4.50 25.57
CA LEU A 39 5.84 4.27 25.57
C LEU A 39 6.21 2.97 24.83
N PRO A 40 7.40 2.91 24.20
CA PRO A 40 7.94 1.65 23.69
C PRO A 40 8.01 0.59 24.80
N THR A 41 7.66 -0.67 24.49
CA THR A 41 7.62 -1.72 25.52
C THR A 41 8.98 -1.94 26.19
N LYS A 42 10.08 -1.77 25.47
CA LYS A 42 11.44 -1.80 26.05
C LYS A 42 11.60 -0.77 27.18
N ASP A 43 11.15 0.46 26.94
CA ASP A 43 11.29 1.56 27.89
C ASP A 43 10.36 1.34 29.08
N VAL A 44 9.14 0.87 28.84
CA VAL A 44 8.20 0.45 29.89
C VAL A 44 8.80 -0.62 30.79
N VAL A 45 9.38 -1.67 30.22
CA VAL A 45 10.01 -2.75 30.98
C VAL A 45 11.22 -2.24 31.75
N THR A 46 12.07 -1.43 31.13
CA THR A 46 13.29 -0.90 31.77
C THR A 46 12.94 0.03 32.93
N THR A 47 11.99 0.94 32.73
CA THR A 47 11.49 1.85 33.78
C THR A 47 10.72 1.12 34.87
N SER A 48 10.03 0.01 34.56
CA SER A 48 9.35 -0.82 35.56
C SER A 48 10.30 -1.51 36.54
N VAL A 49 11.59 -1.68 36.20
CA VAL A 49 12.62 -2.16 37.14
C VAL A 49 12.97 -1.09 38.16
N LEU A 50 12.95 0.19 37.74
CA LEU A 50 13.29 1.34 38.59
C LEU A 50 12.12 1.74 39.51
N PHE A 51 10.88 1.54 39.08
CA PHE A 51 9.69 1.93 39.83
C PHE A 51 8.81 0.72 40.17
N THR A 52 8.73 0.37 41.46
CA THR A 52 7.99 -0.80 41.95
C THR A 52 6.50 -0.78 41.63
N ARG A 53 5.87 0.42 41.60
CA ARG A 53 4.46 0.59 41.18
C ARG A 53 4.27 0.40 39.67
N TRP A 54 5.24 0.81 38.86
CA TRP A 54 5.19 0.58 37.41
C TRP A 54 5.36 -0.90 37.08
N LYS A 55 6.08 -1.67 37.91
CA LYS A 55 6.22 -3.13 37.80
C LYS A 55 4.89 -3.90 37.89
N SER A 56 3.92 -3.43 38.67
CA SER A 56 2.57 -4.03 38.70
C SER A 56 1.69 -3.47 37.58
N LEU A 57 1.74 -2.16 37.35
CA LEU A 57 0.85 -1.49 36.38
C LEU A 57 1.17 -1.80 34.92
N TRP A 58 2.43 -2.02 34.56
CA TRP A 58 2.75 -2.40 33.18
C TRP A 58 2.12 -3.74 32.79
N LEU A 59 1.79 -4.61 33.76
CA LEU A 59 1.09 -5.87 33.48
C LEU A 59 -0.36 -5.64 33.01
N LEU A 60 -0.94 -4.48 33.32
CA LEU A 60 -2.30 -4.09 32.92
C LEU A 60 -2.35 -3.40 31.55
N VAL A 61 -1.21 -3.11 30.93
CA VAL A 61 -1.14 -2.45 29.62
C VAL A 61 -1.48 -3.46 28.53
N PRO A 62 -2.56 -3.24 27.74
CA PRO A 62 -3.07 -4.23 26.78
C PRO A 62 -2.30 -4.24 25.45
N CYS A 63 -1.35 -3.34 25.25
CA CYS A 63 -0.52 -3.23 24.06
C CYS A 63 0.91 -3.70 24.35
N LEU A 64 1.45 -4.53 23.47
CA LEU A 64 2.83 -5.02 23.53
C LEU A 64 3.49 -4.90 22.16
N ASP A 65 4.60 -4.15 22.08
CA ASP A 65 5.45 -4.03 20.89
C ASP A 65 6.84 -4.56 21.20
N LEU A 66 7.11 -5.78 20.76
CA LEU A 66 8.34 -6.49 21.00
C LEU A 66 9.16 -6.58 19.72
N ASN A 67 10.31 -5.91 19.72
CA ASN A 67 11.26 -5.96 18.62
C ASN A 67 12.58 -6.53 19.12
N SER A 68 13.05 -7.62 18.53
CA SER A 68 14.30 -8.27 18.97
C SER A 68 15.52 -7.36 18.80
N ARG A 69 15.48 -6.37 17.90
CA ARG A 69 16.56 -5.36 17.71
C ARG A 69 16.71 -4.40 18.89
N ASP A 70 15.70 -4.31 19.74
CA ASP A 70 15.73 -3.43 20.90
C ASP A 70 16.63 -3.98 22.02
N PHE A 71 17.09 -5.22 21.89
CA PHE A 71 17.84 -5.95 22.90
C PHE A 71 19.28 -6.21 22.42
N SER A 72 20.21 -6.22 23.37
CA SER A 72 21.64 -6.49 23.12
C SER A 72 21.90 -7.86 22.51
N ASP A 73 21.07 -8.83 22.90
CA ASP A 73 21.14 -10.21 22.44
C ASP A 73 19.74 -10.85 22.48
N PHE A 74 19.57 -11.91 21.68
CA PHE A 74 18.27 -12.58 21.53
C PHE A 74 17.85 -13.35 22.79
N ASN A 75 18.77 -13.79 23.65
CA ASN A 75 18.40 -14.49 24.88
C ASN A 75 17.76 -13.53 25.88
N THR A 76 18.23 -12.28 25.97
CA THR A 76 17.60 -11.23 26.76
C THR A 76 16.16 -10.99 26.28
N PHE A 77 15.96 -10.86 24.96
CA PHE A 77 14.62 -10.78 24.36
C PHE A 77 13.74 -11.99 24.72
N LYS A 78 14.28 -13.22 24.55
CA LYS A 78 13.60 -14.47 24.89
C LYS A 78 13.22 -14.56 26.36
N SER A 79 14.06 -14.04 27.26
CA SER A 79 13.80 -14.01 28.70
C SER A 79 12.67 -13.05 29.05
N LEU A 80 12.61 -11.88 28.39
CA LEU A 80 11.50 -10.95 28.53
C LEU A 80 10.20 -11.59 28.06
N CYS A 81 10.24 -12.22 26.89
CA CYS A 81 9.13 -12.99 26.38
C CYS A 81 8.70 -14.06 27.39
N ALA A 82 9.62 -14.89 27.90
CA ALA A 82 9.24 -15.89 28.92
C ALA A 82 8.56 -15.26 30.15
N ARG A 83 9.06 -14.13 30.65
CA ARG A 83 8.47 -13.41 31.79
C ARG A 83 7.08 -12.88 31.51
N VAL A 84 6.85 -12.28 30.34
CA VAL A 84 5.54 -11.78 29.94
C VAL A 84 4.55 -12.93 29.76
N SER A 85 4.97 -14.08 29.22
CA SER A 85 4.10 -15.26 29.07
C SER A 85 3.73 -15.91 30.39
N ASN A 86 4.68 -15.98 31.32
CA ASN A 86 4.44 -16.54 32.64
C ASN A 86 3.61 -15.62 33.52
N SER A 87 3.52 -14.33 33.18
CA SER A 87 2.52 -13.46 33.74
C SER A 87 1.19 -13.70 33.01
N ASN A 88 0.07 -13.76 33.73
CA ASN A 88 -1.28 -13.86 33.12
C ASN A 88 -1.61 -12.70 32.14
N LYS A 89 -0.68 -11.78 31.91
CA LYS A 89 -0.75 -10.70 30.92
C LYS A 89 -1.14 -11.19 29.53
N ALA A 90 -0.70 -12.37 29.10
CA ALA A 90 -1.04 -12.91 27.77
C ALA A 90 -2.56 -12.95 27.48
N PHE A 91 -3.39 -13.08 28.52
CA PHE A 91 -4.86 -13.12 28.43
C PHE A 91 -5.54 -11.74 28.34
N TRP A 92 -4.80 -10.65 28.55
CA TRP A 92 -5.33 -9.27 28.54
C TRP A 92 -4.71 -8.42 27.42
N ILE A 93 -3.88 -9.02 26.55
CA ILE A 93 -3.26 -8.33 25.43
C ILE A 93 -4.30 -8.18 24.31
N ASN A 94 -4.73 -6.94 24.07
CA ASN A 94 -5.56 -6.61 22.93
C ASN A 94 -4.73 -6.43 21.65
N LYS A 95 -3.48 -5.98 21.79
CA LYS A 95 -2.58 -5.70 20.66
C LYS A 95 -1.18 -6.23 20.90
N LEU A 96 -0.72 -7.12 20.01
CA LEU A 96 0.63 -7.66 19.99
C LEU A 96 1.29 -7.33 18.66
N LYS A 97 2.45 -6.69 18.73
CA LYS A 97 3.38 -6.56 17.62
C LYS A 97 4.66 -7.29 18.01
N LEU A 98 5.06 -8.26 17.20
CA LEU A 98 6.24 -9.08 17.39
C LEU A 98 7.11 -8.96 16.15
N THR A 99 8.33 -8.45 16.31
CA THR A 99 9.32 -8.29 15.24
C THR A 99 10.59 -9.03 15.60
N ILE A 100 10.99 -9.96 14.73
CA ILE A 100 12.19 -10.77 14.90
C ILE A 100 13.18 -10.43 13.79
N ASP A 101 14.42 -10.14 14.17
CA ASP A 101 15.46 -9.79 13.21
C ASP A 101 16.04 -11.02 12.48
N LYS A 102 16.51 -10.83 11.24
CA LYS A 102 17.11 -11.89 10.40
C LYS A 102 18.37 -12.46 11.05
N ASN A 103 19.12 -11.62 11.76
CA ASN A 103 20.36 -12.05 12.43
C ASN A 103 20.09 -12.76 13.77
N SER A 104 18.82 -12.86 14.18
CA SER A 104 18.41 -13.49 15.46
C SER A 104 18.05 -14.98 15.34
N PHE A 105 18.15 -15.57 14.14
CA PHE A 105 17.77 -16.96 13.88
C PHE A 105 18.84 -17.97 14.30
N GLY A 106 18.89 -18.27 15.60
CA GLY A 106 19.55 -19.48 16.12
C GLY A 106 18.65 -20.72 16.06
N VAL A 107 19.23 -21.92 16.17
CA VAL A 107 18.63 -23.25 15.88
C VAL A 107 17.41 -23.63 16.77
N ASP A 108 17.14 -22.95 17.90
CA ASP A 108 16.07 -23.31 18.84
C ASP A 108 15.27 -22.11 19.40
N ASN A 109 15.06 -21.10 18.56
CA ASN A 109 14.47 -19.84 19.01
C ASN A 109 13.01 -19.62 18.60
N GLY A 110 12.48 -20.38 17.63
CA GLY A 110 11.10 -20.17 17.15
C GLY A 110 10.00 -20.89 17.92
N SER A 111 10.32 -21.94 18.68
CA SER A 111 9.33 -22.71 19.45
C SER A 111 8.60 -21.85 20.49
N LYS A 112 9.35 -21.03 21.24
CA LYS A 112 8.80 -20.07 22.22
C LYS A 112 8.03 -18.91 21.57
N LEU A 113 8.46 -18.44 20.41
CA LEU A 113 7.75 -17.38 19.69
C LEU A 113 6.42 -17.87 19.10
N LYS A 114 6.37 -19.14 18.72
CA LYS A 114 5.12 -19.80 18.33
C LYS A 114 4.15 -19.92 19.52
N SER A 115 4.63 -20.37 20.69
CA SER A 115 3.78 -20.49 21.89
C SER A 115 3.23 -19.15 22.37
N TRP A 116 3.94 -18.06 22.07
CA TRP A 116 3.51 -16.68 22.29
C TRP A 116 2.31 -16.28 21.46
N ILE A 117 2.39 -16.51 20.16
CA ILE A 117 1.27 -16.26 19.24
C ILE A 117 0.08 -17.15 19.63
N ASP A 118 0.36 -18.39 20.04
CA ASP A 118 -0.64 -19.34 20.52
C ASP A 118 -1.37 -18.84 21.77
N ALA A 119 -0.61 -18.37 22.77
CA ALA A 119 -1.16 -17.82 24.00
C ALA A 119 -1.96 -16.53 23.76
N ALA A 120 -1.46 -15.63 22.90
CA ALA A 120 -2.18 -14.41 22.53
C ALA A 120 -3.49 -14.72 21.80
N ALA A 121 -3.48 -15.68 20.88
CA ALA A 121 -4.69 -16.13 20.18
C ALA A 121 -5.73 -16.70 21.16
N LYS A 122 -5.31 -17.58 22.09
CA LYS A 122 -6.15 -18.10 23.18
C LYS A 122 -6.66 -16.99 24.12
N GLY A 123 -5.84 -15.97 24.33
CA GLY A 123 -6.16 -14.77 25.12
C GLY A 123 -7.13 -13.80 24.45
N LYS A 124 -7.76 -14.17 23.32
CA LYS A 124 -8.74 -13.35 22.61
C LYS A 124 -8.19 -11.98 22.18
N ILE A 125 -6.98 -12.01 21.62
CA ILE A 125 -6.35 -10.82 21.03
C ILE A 125 -7.20 -10.23 19.90
N GLN A 126 -7.13 -8.90 19.73
CA GLN A 126 -7.85 -8.16 18.68
C GLN A 126 -6.94 -7.69 17.53
N HIS A 127 -5.68 -7.38 17.83
CA HIS A 127 -4.71 -6.87 16.86
C HIS A 127 -3.40 -7.64 16.93
N LEU A 128 -3.06 -8.37 15.88
CA LEU A 128 -1.81 -9.12 15.79
C LEU A 128 -0.96 -8.64 14.63
N HIS A 129 0.29 -8.31 14.90
CA HIS A 129 1.32 -8.05 13.90
C HIS A 129 2.51 -8.96 14.17
N VAL A 130 2.81 -9.86 13.26
CA VAL A 130 3.99 -10.72 13.31
C VAL A 130 4.87 -10.40 12.11
N HIS A 131 6.08 -9.93 12.39
CA HIS A 131 7.10 -9.63 11.41
C HIS A 131 8.23 -10.64 11.64
N ARG A 132 8.37 -11.52 10.66
CA ARG A 132 9.32 -12.63 10.57
C ARG A 132 9.08 -13.71 11.61
N LEU A 133 8.87 -14.93 11.16
CA LEU A 133 9.04 -16.13 11.99
C LEU A 133 10.16 -16.99 11.37
N PRO A 134 10.97 -17.70 12.17
CA PRO A 134 12.00 -18.55 11.60
C PRO A 134 11.33 -19.60 10.70
N HIS A 135 11.83 -19.78 9.47
CA HIS A 135 11.15 -20.53 8.40
C HIS A 135 10.69 -21.95 8.76
N PHE A 136 11.35 -22.59 9.74
CA PHE A 136 10.97 -23.91 10.25
C PHE A 136 9.70 -23.91 11.11
N TYR A 137 9.21 -22.75 11.54
CA TYR A 137 8.06 -22.63 12.42
C TYR A 137 6.87 -22.03 11.69
N LYS A 138 5.85 -22.86 11.54
CA LYS A 138 4.53 -22.44 11.06
C LYS A 138 3.77 -21.73 12.17
N THR A 139 2.87 -20.83 11.79
CA THR A 139 1.88 -20.23 12.68
C THR A 139 1.13 -21.30 13.50
N PRO A 140 0.76 -20.99 14.75
CA PRO A 140 -0.03 -21.92 15.57
C PRO A 140 -1.46 -22.07 15.06
N GLU A 141 -2.09 -23.22 15.33
CA GLU A 141 -3.47 -23.51 14.90
C GLU A 141 -4.49 -22.58 15.57
N ASN A 142 -4.31 -22.27 16.85
CA ASN A 142 -5.21 -21.38 17.59
C ASN A 142 -5.31 -19.97 16.99
N LEU A 143 -4.32 -19.53 16.19
CA LEU A 143 -4.43 -18.27 15.46
C LEU A 143 -5.62 -18.26 14.49
N TYR A 144 -5.90 -19.39 13.85
CA TYR A 144 -6.95 -19.54 12.84
C TYR A 144 -8.36 -19.65 13.42
N GLU A 145 -8.47 -19.80 14.74
CA GLU A 145 -9.73 -19.93 15.48
C GLU A 145 -9.96 -18.71 16.40
N CYS A 146 -9.16 -17.66 16.24
CA CYS A 146 -9.23 -16.47 17.09
C CYS A 146 -10.41 -15.58 16.69
N GLU A 147 -11.55 -15.77 17.35
CA GLU A 147 -12.81 -15.11 17.01
C GLU A 147 -12.79 -13.57 17.19
N THR A 148 -11.96 -13.08 18.11
CA THR A 148 -11.86 -11.66 18.45
C THR A 148 -10.93 -10.87 17.55
N LEU A 149 -10.21 -11.54 16.65
CA LEU A 149 -9.17 -10.90 15.84
C LEU A 149 -9.79 -9.95 14.80
N VAL A 150 -9.51 -8.66 14.93
CA VAL A 150 -10.01 -7.57 14.06
C VAL A 150 -8.97 -7.17 13.01
N TYR A 151 -7.70 -7.20 13.38
CA TYR A 151 -6.57 -6.80 12.53
C TYR A 151 -5.47 -7.86 12.57
N LEU A 152 -5.03 -8.27 11.39
CA LEU A 152 -3.90 -9.19 11.22
C LEU A 152 -2.89 -8.64 10.22
N LYS A 153 -1.63 -8.53 10.65
CA LYS A 153 -0.49 -8.28 9.76
C LYS A 153 0.56 -9.37 9.91
N LEU A 154 0.86 -10.06 8.82
CA LEU A 154 1.89 -11.09 8.75
C LEU A 154 2.91 -10.70 7.69
N PHE A 155 4.18 -10.67 8.05
CA PHE A 155 5.28 -10.41 7.13
C PHE A 155 6.38 -11.48 7.25
N GLU A 156 6.79 -12.14 6.16
CA GLU A 156 7.82 -13.20 6.16
C GLU A 156 7.49 -14.33 7.16
N VAL A 157 6.25 -14.84 7.13
CA VAL A 157 5.74 -15.91 8.00
C VAL A 157 5.34 -17.15 7.21
N ALA A 158 5.71 -18.33 7.70
CA ALA A 158 5.18 -19.59 7.19
C ALA A 158 3.81 -19.91 7.80
N LEU A 159 2.78 -20.06 6.98
CA LEU A 159 1.43 -20.40 7.43
C LEU A 159 1.27 -21.91 7.63
N ASN A 160 0.45 -22.28 8.61
CA ASN A 160 -0.01 -23.65 8.79
C ASN A 160 -1.14 -23.99 7.81
N ASP A 161 -1.25 -25.27 7.46
CA ASP A 161 -2.40 -25.79 6.70
C ASP A 161 -3.54 -26.15 7.66
N ALA A 162 -4.14 -25.12 8.25
CA ALA A 162 -5.18 -25.28 9.25
C ALA A 162 -6.42 -25.94 8.64
N LYS A 163 -6.96 -26.96 9.33
CA LYS A 163 -8.19 -27.65 8.92
C LYS A 163 -9.40 -26.74 9.03
N PHE A 164 -9.46 -25.97 10.11
CA PHE A 164 -10.53 -25.04 10.43
C PHE A 164 -9.98 -23.61 10.46
N VAL A 165 -10.76 -22.67 9.93
CA VAL A 165 -10.43 -21.24 9.93
C VAL A 165 -11.72 -20.46 10.21
N SER A 166 -11.70 -19.61 11.22
CA SER A 166 -12.83 -18.77 11.64
C SER A 166 -12.31 -17.40 12.09
N PHE A 167 -12.74 -16.35 11.39
CA PHE A 167 -12.34 -14.97 11.67
C PHE A 167 -13.56 -14.01 11.65
N PRO A 168 -14.55 -14.20 12.55
CA PRO A 168 -15.82 -13.50 12.51
C PRO A 168 -15.71 -11.98 12.69
N CYS A 169 -14.69 -11.47 13.40
CA CYS A 169 -14.50 -10.04 13.63
C CYS A 169 -13.44 -9.38 12.73
N MET A 170 -12.82 -10.13 11.82
CA MET A 170 -11.69 -9.64 11.01
C MET A 170 -12.11 -8.58 10.01
N LYS A 171 -11.59 -7.36 10.17
CA LYS A 171 -11.85 -6.22 9.29
C LYS A 171 -10.70 -5.89 8.36
N THR A 172 -9.45 -6.16 8.79
CA THR A 172 -8.27 -5.75 8.04
C THR A 172 -7.19 -6.80 8.09
N MET A 173 -6.73 -7.22 6.91
CA MET A 173 -5.69 -8.24 6.76
C MET A 173 -4.57 -7.75 5.84
N HIS A 174 -3.33 -7.79 6.33
CA HIS A 174 -2.13 -7.48 5.56
C HIS A 174 -1.20 -8.69 5.54
N LEU A 175 -0.94 -9.20 4.34
CA LEU A 175 -0.11 -10.38 4.11
C LEU A 175 1.05 -9.99 3.21
N GLU A 176 2.26 -10.01 3.76
CA GLU A 176 3.48 -9.59 3.07
C GLU A 176 4.46 -10.77 3.06
N ASP A 177 4.86 -11.22 1.88
CA ASP A 177 5.90 -12.24 1.67
C ASP A 177 5.77 -13.50 2.54
N ASN A 178 4.53 -13.99 2.70
CA ASN A 178 4.26 -15.16 3.52
C ASN A 178 4.32 -16.45 2.68
N MET A 179 4.76 -17.54 3.32
CA MET A 179 4.81 -18.86 2.70
C MET A 179 3.50 -19.63 2.95
N TYR A 180 2.77 -19.93 1.87
CA TYR A 180 1.54 -20.74 1.94
C TYR A 180 1.84 -22.19 1.57
N PRO A 181 1.33 -23.18 2.33
CA PRO A 181 1.58 -24.60 2.05
C PRO A 181 0.87 -25.06 0.77
N ASN A 182 -0.30 -24.51 0.45
CA ASN A 182 -1.05 -24.81 -0.77
C ASN A 182 -1.95 -23.63 -1.18
N GLU A 183 -2.55 -23.70 -2.38
CA GLU A 183 -3.45 -22.63 -2.89
C GLU A 183 -4.72 -22.46 -2.04
N SER A 184 -5.17 -23.55 -1.40
CA SER A 184 -6.40 -23.56 -0.62
C SER A 184 -6.25 -22.77 0.68
N THR A 185 -5.05 -22.75 1.28
CA THR A 185 -4.79 -22.02 2.54
C THR A 185 -5.06 -20.52 2.38
N PHE A 186 -4.56 -19.90 1.31
CA PHE A 186 -4.80 -18.48 1.03
C PHE A 186 -6.29 -18.20 0.80
N LYS A 187 -6.96 -19.04 0.00
CA LYS A 187 -8.39 -18.91 -0.27
C LYS A 187 -9.22 -18.99 1.02
N LYS A 188 -8.98 -20.02 1.85
CA LYS A 188 -9.68 -20.24 3.12
C LYS A 188 -9.50 -19.09 4.09
N LEU A 189 -8.27 -18.57 4.21
CA LEU A 189 -7.93 -17.46 5.09
C LEU A 189 -8.84 -16.23 4.84
N ILE A 190 -9.15 -15.95 3.57
CA ILE A 190 -9.98 -14.81 3.17
C ILE A 190 -11.47 -15.17 3.24
N SER A 191 -11.87 -16.34 2.71
CA SER A 191 -13.28 -16.71 2.61
C SER A 191 -13.95 -16.91 3.98
N CYS A 192 -13.18 -17.18 5.02
CA CYS A 192 -13.67 -17.34 6.40
C CYS A 192 -13.77 -16.02 7.19
N CYS A 193 -13.62 -14.86 6.53
CA CYS A 193 -13.75 -13.54 7.14
C CYS A 193 -15.05 -12.84 6.69
N PRO A 194 -16.17 -12.95 7.43
CA PRO A 194 -17.46 -12.41 6.99
C PRO A 194 -17.53 -10.88 7.00
N VAL A 195 -16.66 -10.18 7.74
CA VAL A 195 -16.67 -8.70 7.87
C VAL A 195 -15.39 -8.02 7.37
N LEU A 196 -14.59 -8.71 6.54
CA LEU A 196 -13.32 -8.21 6.02
C LEU A 196 -13.56 -7.01 5.10
N GLU A 197 -13.03 -5.85 5.44
CA GLU A 197 -13.18 -4.63 4.64
C GLU A 197 -11.94 -4.32 3.79
N GLU A 198 -10.75 -4.67 4.30
CA GLU A 198 -9.47 -4.34 3.66
C GLU A 198 -8.51 -5.53 3.63
N LEU A 199 -7.99 -5.82 2.44
CA LEU A 199 -6.97 -6.83 2.19
C LEU A 199 -5.79 -6.22 1.44
N THR A 200 -4.59 -6.37 1.97
CA THR A 200 -3.35 -6.06 1.26
C THR A 200 -2.50 -7.31 1.15
N VAL A 201 -2.06 -7.64 -0.06
CA VAL A 201 -1.18 -8.77 -0.35
C VAL A 201 0.05 -8.25 -1.08
N ILE A 202 1.23 -8.50 -0.52
CA ILE A 202 2.51 -8.16 -1.13
C ILE A 202 3.34 -9.44 -1.23
N ILE A 203 3.91 -9.73 -2.39
CA ILE A 203 4.64 -10.98 -2.66
C ILE A 203 5.98 -10.60 -3.30
N TYR A 204 7.09 -11.10 -2.76
CA TYR A 204 8.43 -10.95 -3.34
C TYR A 204 8.98 -12.28 -3.87
N GLU A 205 8.60 -13.41 -3.26
CA GLU A 205 9.02 -14.74 -3.70
C GLU A 205 8.24 -15.28 -4.92
N MET A 206 8.86 -16.25 -5.62
CA MET A 206 8.31 -16.93 -6.80
C MET A 206 7.18 -17.91 -6.45
N ASP A 207 6.18 -17.51 -5.66
CA ASP A 207 5.04 -18.36 -5.39
C ASP A 207 4.22 -18.55 -6.67
N ARG A 208 4.33 -19.75 -7.25
CA ARG A 208 3.65 -20.19 -8.48
C ARG A 208 2.19 -20.60 -8.26
N LYS A 209 1.63 -20.33 -7.07
CA LYS A 209 0.24 -20.64 -6.70
C LYS A 209 -0.76 -19.62 -7.24
N VAL A 210 -1.91 -20.08 -7.70
CA VAL A 210 -3.02 -19.19 -8.09
C VAL A 210 -3.60 -18.54 -6.83
N PHE A 211 -3.61 -17.21 -6.80
CA PHE A 211 -4.20 -16.46 -5.69
C PHE A 211 -5.68 -16.22 -5.96
N ARG A 212 -6.53 -16.87 -5.18
CA ARG A 212 -8.00 -16.74 -5.28
C ARG A 212 -8.51 -15.93 -4.08
N VAL A 213 -8.97 -14.71 -4.36
CA VAL A 213 -9.62 -13.83 -3.40
C VAL A 213 -11.11 -14.01 -3.55
N HIS A 214 -11.74 -14.67 -2.58
CA HIS A 214 -13.19 -14.83 -2.52
C HIS A 214 -13.69 -14.26 -1.20
N SER A 215 -14.47 -13.17 -1.25
CA SER A 215 -15.00 -12.50 -0.06
C SER A 215 -16.31 -11.79 -0.36
N GLN A 216 -17.28 -11.90 0.54
CA GLN A 216 -18.58 -11.24 0.41
C GLN A 216 -18.64 -9.84 1.05
N SER A 217 -17.58 -9.42 1.74
CA SER A 217 -17.54 -8.15 2.51
C SER A 217 -16.42 -7.19 2.10
N LEU A 218 -15.45 -7.67 1.30
CA LEU A 218 -14.24 -6.94 0.95
C LEU A 218 -14.55 -5.66 0.16
N LYS A 219 -14.10 -4.51 0.68
CA LYS A 219 -14.30 -3.18 0.07
C LYS A 219 -13.03 -2.69 -0.63
N ARG A 220 -11.85 -2.98 -0.07
CA ARG A 220 -10.55 -2.53 -0.60
C ARG A 220 -9.59 -3.70 -0.74
N PHE A 221 -9.07 -3.91 -1.96
CA PHE A 221 -8.05 -4.91 -2.22
C PHE A 221 -6.83 -4.29 -2.90
N SER A 222 -5.64 -4.58 -2.36
CA SER A 222 -4.36 -4.19 -2.97
C SER A 222 -3.45 -5.41 -3.11
N LEU A 223 -3.10 -5.75 -4.35
CA LEU A 223 -2.09 -6.76 -4.68
C LEU A 223 -0.84 -6.08 -5.23
N LYS A 224 0.33 -6.43 -4.66
CA LYS A 224 1.64 -6.04 -5.19
C LYS A 224 2.53 -7.27 -5.31
N ARG A 225 2.92 -7.62 -6.53
CA ARG A 225 3.86 -8.71 -6.79
C ARG A 225 5.15 -8.13 -7.37
N VAL A 226 6.23 -8.30 -6.63
CA VAL A 226 7.57 -7.87 -7.01
C VAL A 226 8.37 -9.10 -7.39
N SER A 227 8.99 -9.10 -8.56
CA SER A 227 9.90 -10.17 -8.98
C SER A 227 11.32 -9.62 -9.06
N SER A 228 12.29 -10.39 -8.58
CA SER A 228 13.67 -10.22 -8.96
C SER A 228 13.81 -10.62 -10.43
N PHE A 229 14.29 -9.71 -11.29
CA PHE A 229 14.51 -9.90 -12.74
C PHE A 229 15.41 -11.10 -13.14
N LEU A 230 15.81 -11.95 -12.19
CA LEU A 230 16.73 -13.07 -12.39
C LEU A 230 16.08 -14.33 -12.97
N HIS A 231 14.74 -14.42 -13.01
CA HIS A 231 14.03 -15.58 -13.55
C HIS A 231 12.83 -15.15 -14.39
N GLU A 232 12.89 -15.42 -15.70
CA GLU A 232 11.81 -15.20 -16.69
C GLU A 232 10.66 -16.21 -16.55
N VAL A 233 10.27 -16.56 -15.32
CA VAL A 233 9.20 -17.52 -15.08
C VAL A 233 7.95 -16.76 -14.70
N ALA A 234 7.06 -16.56 -15.67
CA ALA A 234 5.75 -15.99 -15.42
C ALA A 234 4.94 -16.90 -14.48
N LEU A 235 4.33 -16.28 -13.48
CA LEU A 235 3.65 -16.95 -12.38
C LEU A 235 2.18 -17.23 -12.73
N SER A 236 1.56 -18.08 -11.92
CA SER A 236 0.12 -18.34 -11.91
C SER A 236 -0.75 -17.08 -11.88
N GLY A 237 -2.04 -17.28 -12.16
CA GLY A 237 -3.01 -16.18 -12.21
C GLY A 237 -3.54 -15.70 -10.87
N VAL A 238 -4.35 -14.66 -10.94
CA VAL A 238 -5.11 -14.08 -9.84
C VAL A 238 -6.59 -14.11 -10.19
N VAL A 239 -7.42 -14.59 -9.26
CA VAL A 239 -8.88 -14.58 -9.40
C VAL A 239 -9.47 -13.79 -8.25
N ILE A 240 -10.29 -12.79 -8.58
CA ILE A 240 -10.92 -11.89 -7.62
C ILE A 240 -12.42 -12.02 -7.78
N ASP A 241 -13.08 -12.45 -6.72
CA ASP A 241 -14.52 -12.55 -6.60
C ASP A 241 -14.95 -11.88 -5.30
N ALA A 242 -15.29 -10.60 -5.41
CA ALA A 242 -15.65 -9.76 -4.29
C ALA A 242 -16.72 -8.74 -4.69
N PRO A 243 -18.03 -9.03 -4.49
CA PRO A 243 -19.11 -8.21 -5.04
C PRO A 243 -19.30 -6.84 -4.37
N LEU A 244 -18.71 -6.61 -3.19
CA LEU A 244 -18.76 -5.31 -2.51
C LEU A 244 -17.47 -4.49 -2.67
N LEU A 245 -16.58 -4.93 -3.57
CA LEU A 245 -15.29 -4.27 -3.80
C LEU A 245 -15.54 -2.91 -4.43
N CYS A 246 -15.01 -1.84 -3.83
CA CYS A 246 -15.14 -0.48 -4.36
C CYS A 246 -13.78 0.13 -4.74
N SER A 247 -12.67 -0.52 -4.35
CA SER A 247 -11.32 -0.09 -4.68
C SER A 247 -10.42 -1.30 -4.91
N LEU A 248 -9.85 -1.39 -6.10
CA LEU A 248 -8.92 -2.44 -6.50
C LEU A 248 -7.60 -1.83 -6.98
N ARG A 249 -6.49 -2.25 -6.37
CA ARG A 249 -5.14 -1.94 -6.82
C ARG A 249 -4.40 -3.23 -7.17
N ILE A 250 -3.88 -3.30 -8.39
CA ILE A 250 -3.06 -4.43 -8.87
C ILE A 250 -1.75 -3.85 -9.41
N ASN A 251 -0.65 -4.18 -8.75
CA ASN A 251 0.70 -4.00 -9.25
C ASN A 251 1.34 -5.38 -9.39
N ASP A 252 1.15 -6.01 -10.54
CA ASP A 252 1.59 -7.38 -10.80
C ASP A 252 1.95 -7.54 -12.27
N ASN A 253 3.25 -7.49 -12.54
CA ASN A 253 3.79 -7.63 -13.89
C ASN A 253 4.11 -9.08 -14.26
N VAL A 254 3.98 -10.04 -13.34
CA VAL A 254 4.53 -11.39 -13.54
C VAL A 254 3.46 -12.49 -13.61
N SER A 255 2.25 -12.26 -13.11
CA SER A 255 1.14 -13.22 -13.23
C SER A 255 0.62 -13.31 -14.67
N LYS A 256 0.40 -14.53 -15.19
CA LYS A 256 -0.05 -14.78 -16.57
C LYS A 256 -1.51 -14.47 -16.86
N SER A 257 -2.35 -14.38 -15.84
CA SER A 257 -3.79 -14.20 -16.00
C SER A 257 -4.41 -13.49 -14.81
N PHE A 258 -5.43 -12.69 -15.10
CA PHE A 258 -6.25 -12.00 -14.12
C PHE A 258 -7.70 -12.23 -14.47
N ILE A 259 -8.50 -12.64 -13.49
CA ILE A 259 -9.95 -12.72 -13.60
C ILE A 259 -10.51 -11.85 -12.49
N VAL A 260 -11.29 -10.83 -12.87
CA VAL A 260 -11.93 -9.91 -11.93
C VAL A 260 -13.42 -10.00 -12.15
N ASN A 261 -14.13 -10.49 -11.14
CA ASN A 261 -15.58 -10.58 -11.14
C ASN A 261 -16.15 -9.47 -10.24
N ASN A 262 -17.26 -8.90 -10.67
CA ASN A 262 -18.10 -8.02 -9.84
C ASN A 262 -17.49 -6.66 -9.45
N LEU A 263 -16.69 -6.02 -10.32
CA LEU A 263 -16.46 -4.57 -10.16
C LEU A 263 -17.70 -3.80 -10.59
N GLY A 264 -18.19 -2.94 -9.71
CA GLY A 264 -19.33 -2.05 -9.91
C GLY A 264 -18.97 -0.74 -10.60
N SER A 265 -20.02 0.04 -10.88
CA SER A 265 -19.90 1.27 -11.65
C SER A 265 -19.32 2.47 -10.90
N ASN A 266 -19.16 2.39 -9.58
CA ASN A 266 -18.63 3.47 -8.74
C ASN A 266 -17.20 3.19 -8.25
N ASP A 267 -16.57 2.17 -8.80
CA ASP A 267 -15.33 1.63 -8.24
C ASP A 267 -14.11 2.38 -8.75
N LYS A 268 -13.04 2.28 -7.95
CA LYS A 268 -11.71 2.78 -8.29
C LYS A 268 -10.80 1.62 -8.66
N LEU A 269 -10.15 1.74 -9.79
CA LEU A 269 -9.19 0.75 -10.27
C LEU A 269 -7.82 1.38 -10.49
N ASP A 270 -6.77 0.73 -10.00
CA ASP A 270 -5.38 1.15 -10.11
C ASP A 270 -4.54 -0.02 -10.65
N LEU A 271 -4.04 0.09 -11.89
CA LEU A 271 -3.44 -1.00 -12.65
C LEU A 271 -1.99 -0.73 -13.05
N SER A 272 -1.10 -1.66 -12.70
CA SER A 272 0.22 -1.86 -13.28
C SER A 272 0.38 -3.35 -13.54
N ILE A 273 0.06 -3.80 -14.77
CA ILE A 273 0.06 -5.21 -15.16
C ILE A 273 0.76 -5.43 -16.49
N LEU A 274 1.46 -6.56 -16.62
CA LEU A 274 2.13 -7.00 -17.86
C LEU A 274 1.79 -8.43 -18.26
N PHE A 275 0.93 -9.13 -17.51
CA PHE A 275 0.57 -10.54 -17.78
C PHE A 275 1.76 -11.51 -17.88
N GLY A 276 2.86 -11.22 -17.18
CA GLY A 276 4.08 -12.03 -17.26
C GLY A 276 4.92 -11.80 -18.51
N LEU A 277 4.67 -10.72 -19.25
CA LEU A 277 5.42 -10.35 -20.45
C LEU A 277 6.79 -9.76 -20.07
N TRP A 278 7.85 -10.40 -20.58
CA TRP A 278 9.24 -9.91 -20.47
C TRP A 278 9.74 -9.28 -21.78
N HIS A 279 9.16 -9.69 -22.91
CA HIS A 279 9.51 -9.21 -24.25
C HIS A 279 8.28 -8.67 -24.99
N PHE A 280 8.42 -7.52 -25.66
CA PHE A 280 7.31 -6.83 -26.34
C PHE A 280 7.26 -7.13 -27.85
N ASP A 281 7.71 -8.31 -28.26
CA ASP A 281 7.54 -8.80 -29.63
C ASP A 281 6.10 -9.28 -29.88
N GLU A 282 5.75 -9.40 -31.16
CA GLU A 282 4.40 -9.78 -31.61
C GLU A 282 3.97 -11.16 -31.09
N THR A 283 4.88 -12.14 -31.04
CA THR A 283 4.55 -13.50 -30.60
C THR A 283 4.23 -13.56 -29.11
N SER A 284 5.02 -12.86 -28.30
CA SER A 284 4.85 -12.77 -26.85
C SER A 284 3.54 -12.08 -26.48
N VAL A 285 3.20 -10.98 -27.15
CA VAL A 285 1.93 -10.28 -26.90
C VAL A 285 0.73 -11.10 -27.38
N THR A 286 0.84 -11.79 -28.52
CA THR A 286 -0.22 -12.68 -29.05
C THR A 286 -0.54 -13.81 -28.07
N SER A 287 0.47 -14.39 -27.42
CA SER A 287 0.30 -15.45 -26.42
C SER A 287 -0.63 -15.04 -25.26
N MET A 288 -0.65 -13.76 -24.90
CA MET A 288 -1.43 -13.24 -23.76
C MET A 288 -2.83 -12.77 -24.13
N ARG A 289 -3.18 -12.77 -25.42
CA ARG A 289 -4.48 -12.30 -25.93
C ARG A 289 -5.65 -12.90 -25.15
N SER A 290 -5.66 -14.21 -24.96
CA SER A 290 -6.69 -14.91 -24.20
C SER A 290 -6.79 -14.49 -22.72
N SER A 291 -5.69 -14.06 -22.11
CA SER A 291 -5.69 -13.55 -20.74
C SER A 291 -6.21 -12.11 -20.67
N ILE A 292 -5.86 -11.27 -21.64
CA ILE A 292 -6.38 -9.91 -21.75
C ILE A 292 -7.88 -9.93 -22.03
N ASP A 293 -8.33 -10.77 -22.96
CA ASP A 293 -9.74 -10.94 -23.34
C ASP A 293 -10.61 -11.38 -22.15
N ARG A 294 -10.06 -12.19 -21.24
CA ARG A 294 -10.74 -12.60 -19.99
C ARG A 294 -10.71 -11.54 -18.89
N PHE A 295 -9.74 -10.64 -18.90
CA PHE A 295 -9.59 -9.60 -17.91
C PHE A 295 -10.47 -8.38 -18.21
N LEU A 296 -10.52 -7.95 -19.47
CA LEU A 296 -11.20 -6.73 -19.90
C LEU A 296 -12.67 -6.64 -19.45
N PRO A 297 -13.52 -7.69 -19.60
CA PRO A 297 -14.92 -7.63 -19.18
C PRO A 297 -15.10 -7.28 -17.70
N GLY A 298 -14.17 -7.71 -16.85
CA GLY A 298 -14.19 -7.48 -15.41
C GLY A 298 -13.99 -6.03 -14.99
N ILE A 299 -13.53 -5.15 -15.89
CA ILE A 299 -13.15 -3.76 -15.57
C ILE A 299 -13.93 -2.70 -16.37
N LEU A 300 -14.89 -3.09 -17.22
CA LEU A 300 -15.60 -2.17 -18.13
C LEU A 300 -16.57 -1.21 -17.42
N SER A 301 -17.00 -1.58 -16.22
CA SER A 301 -17.93 -0.82 -15.38
C SER A 301 -17.25 0.31 -14.61
N VAL A 302 -15.92 0.29 -14.44
CA VAL A 302 -15.20 1.19 -13.52
C VAL A 302 -15.36 2.68 -13.86
N MET A 303 -15.61 3.52 -12.84
CA MET A 303 -15.73 4.98 -12.99
C MET A 303 -14.37 5.69 -12.98
N GLU A 304 -13.48 5.32 -12.06
CA GLU A 304 -12.15 5.91 -11.92
C GLU A 304 -11.07 4.87 -12.20
N MET A 305 -10.27 5.08 -13.24
CA MET A 305 -9.18 4.18 -13.59
C MET A 305 -7.84 4.90 -13.57
N THR A 306 -6.85 4.29 -12.92
CA THR A 306 -5.44 4.68 -12.98
C THR A 306 -4.68 3.57 -13.70
N ILE A 307 -3.96 3.91 -14.76
CA ILE A 307 -3.14 2.97 -15.53
C ILE A 307 -1.69 3.45 -15.49
N HIS A 308 -0.79 2.62 -14.97
CA HIS A 308 0.64 2.91 -14.95
C HIS A 308 1.31 2.52 -16.26
N SER A 309 2.50 3.06 -16.50
CA SER A 309 3.24 2.95 -17.77
C SER A 309 3.38 1.52 -18.32
N PRO A 310 3.69 0.48 -17.52
CA PRO A 310 3.71 -0.89 -18.02
C PRO A 310 2.36 -1.35 -18.59
N GLY A 311 1.27 -1.08 -17.87
CA GLY A 311 -0.08 -1.47 -18.28
C GLY A 311 -0.57 -0.71 -19.51
N PHE A 312 -0.25 0.58 -19.62
CA PHE A 312 -0.63 1.37 -20.78
C PHE A 312 0.10 0.90 -22.04
N MET A 313 1.41 0.65 -21.94
CA MET A 313 2.21 0.13 -23.05
C MET A 313 1.68 -1.23 -23.52
N LEU A 314 1.28 -2.11 -22.60
CA LEU A 314 0.67 -3.38 -22.93
C LEU A 314 -0.63 -3.21 -23.70
N MET A 315 -1.56 -2.37 -23.22
CA MET A 315 -2.85 -2.13 -23.89
C MET A 315 -2.66 -1.62 -25.31
N TYR A 316 -1.70 -0.73 -25.53
CA TYR A 316 -1.35 -0.26 -26.87
C TYR A 316 -0.84 -1.40 -27.76
N ARG A 317 0.14 -2.19 -27.29
CA ARG A 317 0.71 -3.30 -28.10
C ARG A 317 -0.37 -4.32 -28.44
N TYR A 318 -1.26 -4.62 -27.50
CA TYR A 318 -2.41 -5.48 -27.74
C TYR A 318 -3.32 -4.91 -28.83
N LEU A 319 -3.64 -3.60 -28.79
CA LEU A 319 -4.43 -2.94 -29.84
C LEU A 319 -3.75 -3.01 -31.21
N ALA A 320 -2.45 -2.77 -31.28
CA ALA A 320 -1.69 -2.76 -32.53
C ALA A 320 -1.70 -4.11 -33.27
N LEU A 321 -2.02 -5.22 -32.60
CA LEU A 321 -2.05 -6.56 -33.17
C LEU A 321 -3.42 -6.99 -33.70
N ILE A 322 -4.48 -6.22 -33.45
CA ILE A 322 -5.84 -6.64 -33.81
C ILE A 322 -6.23 -5.93 -35.12
N PRO A 323 -6.75 -6.68 -36.13
CA PRO A 323 -7.13 -6.11 -37.44
C PRO A 323 -8.24 -5.04 -37.36
N PHE A 324 -8.93 -4.93 -36.22
CA PHE A 324 -9.85 -3.86 -35.88
C PHE A 324 -9.56 -3.41 -34.43
N PRO A 325 -8.66 -2.44 -34.21
CA PRO A 325 -8.12 -2.10 -32.90
C PRO A 325 -9.14 -1.31 -32.08
N HIS A 326 -10.11 -2.00 -31.50
CA HIS A 326 -11.06 -1.41 -30.57
C HIS A 326 -11.02 -2.16 -29.24
N LEU A 327 -10.59 -1.47 -28.17
CA LEU A 327 -10.89 -1.95 -26.83
C LEU A 327 -12.42 -1.92 -26.64
N PRO A 328 -12.94 -2.73 -25.72
CA PRO A 328 -14.34 -2.61 -25.32
C PRO A 328 -14.61 -1.21 -24.76
N LYS A 329 -15.83 -0.72 -24.92
CA LYS A 329 -16.21 0.64 -24.50
C LYS A 329 -16.33 0.74 -22.97
N PHE A 330 -15.49 1.56 -22.36
CA PHE A 330 -15.56 1.97 -20.96
C PHE A 330 -16.62 3.05 -20.76
N SER A 331 -17.89 2.65 -20.88
CA SER A 331 -19.02 3.60 -20.94
C SER A 331 -19.30 4.31 -19.62
N TYR A 332 -18.88 3.73 -18.49
CA TYR A 332 -19.06 4.31 -17.15
C TYR A 332 -17.88 5.17 -16.69
N MET A 333 -16.75 5.10 -17.39
CA MET A 333 -15.52 5.78 -16.97
C MET A 333 -15.67 7.29 -17.07
N SER A 334 -15.57 7.97 -15.93
CA SER A 334 -15.62 9.44 -15.83
C SER A 334 -14.24 10.04 -15.56
N ARG A 335 -13.32 9.28 -14.97
CA ARG A 335 -11.99 9.77 -14.61
C ARG A 335 -10.90 8.77 -14.98
N LEU A 336 -9.91 9.25 -15.71
CA LEU A 336 -8.76 8.47 -16.14
C LEU A 336 -7.48 9.16 -15.68
N SER A 337 -6.59 8.41 -15.05
CA SER A 337 -5.24 8.82 -14.73
C SER A 337 -4.27 7.88 -15.42
N VAL A 338 -3.37 8.41 -16.25
CA VAL A 338 -2.40 7.59 -17.00
C VAL A 338 -0.98 8.05 -16.73
N THR A 339 -0.10 7.08 -16.46
CA THR A 339 1.35 7.30 -16.42
C THR A 339 1.95 6.77 -17.71
N LEU A 340 2.65 7.60 -18.49
CA LEU A 340 3.06 7.30 -19.86
C LEU A 340 4.56 7.59 -20.09
N GLY A 341 5.20 6.84 -21.00
CA GLY A 341 6.44 7.28 -21.63
C GLY A 341 6.19 8.38 -22.66
N VAL A 342 7.20 9.18 -22.98
CA VAL A 342 7.06 10.25 -24.01
C VAL A 342 6.71 9.67 -25.38
N SER A 343 7.28 8.50 -25.70
CA SER A 343 6.98 7.73 -26.92
C SER A 343 5.52 7.28 -27.01
N ASP A 344 4.86 7.09 -25.86
CA ASP A 344 3.54 6.45 -25.79
C ASP A 344 2.41 7.48 -25.95
N LEU A 345 2.72 8.77 -25.82
CA LEU A 345 1.76 9.87 -25.94
C LEU A 345 0.99 9.84 -27.27
N GLN A 346 1.63 9.43 -28.37
CA GLN A 346 0.99 9.36 -29.68
C GLN A 346 -0.17 8.37 -29.74
N PHE A 347 -0.23 7.41 -28.82
CA PHE A 347 -1.27 6.38 -28.75
C PHE A 347 -2.43 6.73 -27.83
N LEU A 348 -2.32 7.84 -27.10
CA LEU A 348 -3.37 8.31 -26.20
C LEU A 348 -4.73 8.44 -26.89
N PRO A 349 -4.86 9.04 -28.11
CA PRO A 349 -6.16 9.15 -28.77
C PRO A 349 -6.85 7.80 -28.98
N MET A 350 -6.09 6.78 -29.38
CA MET A 350 -6.63 5.43 -29.62
C MET A 350 -7.27 4.82 -28.37
N PHE A 351 -6.66 5.01 -27.20
CA PHE A 351 -7.26 4.57 -25.94
C PHE A 351 -8.50 5.41 -25.57
N LEU A 352 -8.43 6.72 -25.76
CA LEU A 352 -9.52 7.64 -25.44
C LEU A 352 -10.78 7.40 -26.28
N GLU A 353 -10.67 6.85 -27.50
CA GLU A 353 -11.84 6.42 -28.30
C GLU A 353 -12.71 5.39 -27.56
N SER A 354 -12.10 4.62 -26.66
CA SER A 354 -12.79 3.60 -25.87
C SER A 354 -13.45 4.17 -24.62
N CYS A 355 -13.27 5.46 -24.34
CA CYS A 355 -13.75 6.13 -23.12
C CYS A 355 -14.72 7.28 -23.47
N PRO A 356 -15.90 7.01 -24.05
CA PRO A 356 -16.75 8.04 -24.66
C PRO A 356 -17.30 9.08 -23.66
N ASN A 357 -17.44 8.73 -22.39
CA ASN A 357 -18.04 9.58 -21.35
C ASN A 357 -17.02 10.19 -20.38
N LEU A 358 -15.73 10.16 -20.75
CA LEU A 358 -14.65 10.65 -19.91
C LEU A 358 -14.78 12.15 -19.62
N LYS A 359 -14.81 12.54 -18.35
CA LYS A 359 -14.90 13.94 -17.91
C LYS A 359 -13.58 14.52 -17.44
N SER A 360 -12.72 13.70 -16.82
CA SER A 360 -11.45 14.14 -16.25
C SER A 360 -10.31 13.24 -16.69
N LEU A 361 -9.27 13.84 -17.26
CA LEU A 361 -8.04 13.16 -17.66
C LEU A 361 -6.85 13.72 -16.88
N ILE A 362 -6.06 12.84 -16.28
CA ILE A 362 -4.83 13.19 -15.58
C ILE A 362 -3.68 12.43 -16.24
N MET A 363 -2.61 13.14 -16.54
CA MET A 363 -1.46 12.56 -17.22
C MET A 363 -0.17 12.85 -16.47
N GLU A 364 0.63 11.80 -16.29
CA GLU A 364 1.94 11.83 -15.64
C GLU A 364 2.97 11.12 -16.52
N SER A 365 4.21 11.63 -16.57
CA SER A 365 5.30 10.92 -17.26
C SER A 365 6.02 9.95 -16.32
N ASN A 366 6.37 8.77 -16.83
CA ASN A 366 7.23 7.81 -16.14
C ASN A 366 8.67 8.34 -16.06
N THR A 367 9.06 8.93 -14.92
CA THR A 367 10.38 9.53 -14.73
C THR A 367 11.54 8.54 -14.66
N ASN A 368 11.29 7.22 -14.59
CA ASN A 368 12.37 6.23 -14.68
C ASN A 368 12.98 6.16 -16.10
N SER A 369 12.30 6.74 -17.09
CA SER A 369 12.82 6.94 -18.46
C SER A 369 13.90 8.04 -18.55
N LYS A 370 14.21 8.75 -17.45
CA LYS A 370 15.22 9.81 -17.40
C LYS A 370 16.61 9.40 -17.92
N ARG A 371 16.94 8.10 -17.92
CA ARG A 371 18.24 7.61 -18.44
C ARG A 371 18.31 7.48 -19.97
N MET A 372 17.21 7.55 -20.72
CA MET A 372 17.26 7.33 -22.18
C MET A 372 16.95 8.54 -23.06
N LEU A 373 16.36 9.63 -22.57
CA LEU A 373 15.61 10.54 -23.46
C LEU A 373 15.99 12.03 -23.37
N LEU A 374 17.27 12.38 -23.36
CA LEU A 374 17.71 13.76 -23.64
C LEU A 374 17.99 14.03 -25.14
N ASN A 375 18.02 12.99 -25.99
CA ASN A 375 18.53 13.13 -27.37
C ASN A 375 17.54 12.77 -28.50
N GLY A 376 16.29 12.40 -28.20
CA GLY A 376 15.31 12.02 -29.23
C GLY A 376 14.36 13.17 -29.60
N ASN A 377 14.45 13.69 -30.82
CA ASN A 377 13.40 14.53 -31.41
C ASN A 377 12.17 13.66 -31.73
N TYR A 378 11.32 13.38 -30.73
CA TYR A 378 10.09 12.64 -30.94
C TYR A 378 9.07 13.49 -31.69
N HIS A 379 8.91 13.23 -32.98
CA HIS A 379 7.84 13.77 -33.79
C HIS A 379 6.53 13.06 -33.46
N ILE A 380 5.84 13.54 -32.43
CA ILE A 380 4.47 13.09 -32.12
C ILE A 380 3.49 13.76 -33.07
N ASN A 381 2.59 12.95 -33.63
CA ASN A 381 1.42 13.39 -34.37
C ASN A 381 0.17 12.66 -33.84
N PHE A 382 -0.91 13.40 -33.62
CA PHE A 382 -2.19 12.84 -33.17
C PHE A 382 -3.07 12.70 -34.39
N SER A 383 -3.36 11.46 -34.79
CA SER A 383 -4.06 11.16 -36.04
C SER A 383 -5.58 11.17 -35.94
N SER A 384 -6.15 11.10 -34.73
CA SER A 384 -7.59 11.04 -34.48
C SER A 384 -8.04 12.01 -33.39
N VAL A 385 -9.34 12.32 -33.39
CA VAL A 385 -10.00 13.13 -32.36
C VAL A 385 -11.07 12.28 -31.68
N PRO A 386 -10.79 11.76 -30.47
CA PRO A 386 -11.71 10.90 -29.76
C PRO A 386 -13.02 11.57 -29.43
N LYS A 387 -14.11 10.79 -29.49
CA LYS A 387 -15.46 11.29 -29.20
C LYS A 387 -15.53 12.05 -27.87
N CYS A 388 -14.82 11.58 -26.83
CA CYS A 388 -14.85 12.23 -25.52
C CYS A 388 -14.32 13.67 -25.52
N LEU A 389 -13.34 14.02 -26.37
CA LEU A 389 -12.88 15.41 -26.51
C LEU A 389 -14.01 16.31 -27.02
N LEU A 390 -14.85 15.77 -27.92
CA LEU A 390 -15.95 16.49 -28.54
C LEU A 390 -17.23 16.55 -27.68
N SER A 391 -17.41 15.65 -26.71
CA SER A 391 -18.70 15.49 -26.02
C SER A 391 -18.68 15.58 -24.51
N SER A 392 -17.57 15.28 -23.84
CA SER A 392 -17.60 15.00 -22.38
C SER A 392 -16.39 15.46 -21.59
N LEU A 393 -15.23 15.66 -22.22
CA LEU A 393 -13.99 15.98 -21.51
C LEU A 393 -13.99 17.42 -20.97
N GLU A 394 -14.14 17.57 -19.67
CA GLU A 394 -14.24 18.86 -18.99
C GLU A 394 -12.92 19.30 -18.33
N PHE A 395 -12.12 18.35 -17.85
CA PHE A 395 -10.92 18.62 -17.06
C PHE A 395 -9.72 17.84 -17.58
N VAL A 396 -8.61 18.54 -17.80
CA VAL A 396 -7.31 17.94 -18.11
C VAL A 396 -6.29 18.44 -17.12
N ASP A 397 -5.54 17.54 -16.48
CA ASP A 397 -4.41 17.86 -15.60
C ASP A 397 -3.14 17.18 -16.14
N ILE A 398 -2.14 17.98 -16.52
CA ILE A 398 -0.87 17.52 -17.07
C ILE A 398 0.23 17.81 -16.06
N LYS A 399 0.82 16.75 -15.51
CA LYS A 399 1.92 16.87 -14.55
C LYS A 399 3.22 17.34 -15.20
N SER A 400 4.07 17.94 -14.36
CA SER A 400 5.32 18.61 -14.77
C SER A 400 6.27 17.73 -15.55
N SER A 401 6.27 16.43 -15.27
CA SER A 401 7.14 15.46 -15.93
C SER A 401 6.87 15.31 -17.44
N ILE A 402 5.69 15.69 -17.95
CA ILE A 402 5.36 15.66 -19.39
C ILE A 402 5.78 16.96 -20.10
N LEU A 403 5.63 18.11 -19.43
CA LEU A 403 5.72 19.43 -20.03
C LEU A 403 7.15 19.88 -20.37
N VAL A 404 8.15 19.16 -19.85
CA VAL A 404 9.57 19.39 -20.19
C VAL A 404 9.88 19.04 -21.66
N TYR A 405 9.04 18.21 -22.29
CA TYR A 405 9.25 17.74 -23.66
C TYR A 405 8.45 18.55 -24.68
N VAL A 406 8.99 18.73 -25.89
CA VAL A 406 8.27 19.35 -27.04
C VAL A 406 6.93 18.64 -27.30
N ALA A 407 6.93 17.31 -27.14
CA ALA A 407 5.76 16.45 -27.17
C ALA A 407 4.64 16.90 -26.21
N GLY A 408 4.99 17.33 -24.99
CA GLY A 408 4.04 17.82 -24.00
C GLY A 408 3.29 19.06 -24.48
N MET A 409 3.99 20.02 -25.11
CA MET A 409 3.34 21.21 -25.66
C MET A 409 2.46 20.91 -26.88
N LYS A 410 2.84 19.93 -27.71
CA LYS A 410 1.97 19.44 -28.80
C LYS A 410 0.68 18.83 -28.24
N LEU A 411 0.78 18.07 -27.15
CA LEU A 411 -0.37 17.48 -26.47
C LEU A 411 -1.31 18.56 -25.90
N VAL A 412 -0.75 19.61 -25.29
CA VAL A 412 -1.56 20.76 -24.83
C VAL A 412 -2.30 21.41 -25.99
N LYS A 413 -1.59 21.68 -27.09
CA LYS A 413 -2.19 22.25 -28.30
C LYS A 413 -3.34 21.36 -28.80
N TYR A 414 -3.10 20.05 -28.91
CA TYR A 414 -4.08 19.07 -29.33
C TYR A 414 -5.37 19.12 -28.49
N PHE A 415 -5.28 19.17 -27.16
CA PHE A 415 -6.49 19.29 -26.34
C PHE A 415 -7.24 20.61 -26.54
N LEU A 416 -6.52 21.74 -26.62
CA LEU A 416 -7.15 23.05 -26.79
C LEU A 416 -7.86 23.19 -28.15
N GLU A 417 -7.30 22.61 -29.21
CA GLU A 417 -7.85 22.68 -30.55
C GLU A 417 -9.04 21.72 -30.77
N ASN A 418 -9.09 20.61 -30.02
CA ASN A 418 -10.05 19.54 -30.30
C ASN A 418 -11.11 19.34 -29.21
N SER A 419 -10.96 19.93 -28.02
CA SER A 419 -11.89 19.69 -26.90
C SER A 419 -12.95 20.78 -26.76
N THR A 420 -14.17 20.52 -27.21
CA THR A 420 -15.29 21.49 -27.28
C THR A 420 -15.93 21.78 -25.92
N THR A 421 -15.88 20.81 -25.01
CA THR A 421 -16.52 20.88 -23.67
C THR A 421 -15.54 21.20 -22.54
N LEU A 422 -14.25 21.39 -22.87
CA LEU A 422 -13.17 21.58 -21.91
C LEU A 422 -13.39 22.86 -21.09
N LYS A 423 -13.49 22.72 -19.77
CA LYS A 423 -13.68 23.82 -18.82
C LYS A 423 -12.34 24.27 -18.23
N LYS A 424 -11.44 23.32 -17.94
CA LYS A 424 -10.14 23.63 -17.35
C LYS A 424 -9.04 22.71 -17.82
N LEU A 425 -7.92 23.30 -18.24
CA LEU A 425 -6.66 22.61 -18.53
C LEU A 425 -5.61 23.11 -17.53
N THR A 426 -5.12 22.20 -16.69
CA THR A 426 -4.13 22.50 -15.65
C THR A 426 -2.76 21.98 -16.08
N LEU A 427 -1.78 22.86 -16.05
CA LEU A 427 -0.37 22.56 -16.31
C LEU A 427 0.40 22.68 -15.01
N ARG A 428 0.86 21.56 -14.47
CA ARG A 428 1.71 21.59 -13.27
C ARG A 428 3.16 21.70 -13.72
N LEU A 429 3.89 22.70 -13.27
CA LEU A 429 5.30 22.89 -13.57
C LEU A 429 6.12 22.57 -12.33
N ALA A 430 7.31 21.99 -12.50
CA ALA A 430 8.19 21.73 -11.37
C ALA A 430 8.59 23.07 -10.71
N LEU A 431 8.63 23.13 -9.38
CA LEU A 431 9.05 24.32 -8.61
C LEU A 431 10.35 24.97 -9.13
N ARG A 432 11.30 24.16 -9.62
CA ARG A 432 12.57 24.67 -10.18
C ARG A 432 12.38 25.59 -11.40
N LEU A 433 11.29 25.42 -12.15
CA LEU A 433 10.95 26.26 -13.31
C LEU A 433 10.24 27.56 -12.92
N GLN A 434 9.84 27.73 -11.65
CA GLN A 434 9.17 28.94 -11.16
C GLN A 434 10.03 30.20 -11.37
N TYR A 435 11.35 30.06 -11.29
CA TYR A 435 12.33 31.14 -11.40
C TYR A 435 13.07 31.16 -12.74
N CYS A 436 12.66 30.33 -13.72
CA CYS A 436 13.30 30.26 -15.03
C CYS A 436 12.47 30.96 -16.11
N SER A 437 13.16 31.56 -17.09
CA SER A 437 12.56 32.14 -18.31
C SER A 437 11.69 31.15 -19.10
N ALA A 438 11.92 29.85 -18.91
CA ALA A 438 11.12 28.78 -19.50
C ALA A 438 9.62 28.88 -19.19
N LYS A 439 9.24 29.40 -18.01
CA LYS A 439 7.83 29.66 -17.66
C LYS A 439 7.20 30.67 -18.63
N ASP A 440 7.89 31.79 -18.87
CA ASP A 440 7.39 32.85 -19.74
C ASP A 440 7.28 32.36 -21.18
N ASP A 441 8.20 31.50 -21.63
CA ASP A 441 8.14 30.89 -22.95
C ASP A 441 6.95 29.93 -23.11
N ILE A 442 6.63 29.15 -22.08
CA ILE A 442 5.43 28.31 -22.04
C ILE A 442 4.18 29.19 -22.12
N VAL A 443 4.09 30.24 -21.29
CA VAL A 443 2.96 31.17 -21.30
C VAL A 443 2.79 31.85 -22.67
N LYS A 444 3.89 32.32 -23.28
CA LYS A 444 3.88 32.91 -24.64
C LYS A 444 3.38 31.91 -25.69
N LYS A 445 3.79 30.64 -25.62
CA LYS A 445 3.31 29.58 -26.52
C LYS A 445 1.81 29.30 -26.32
N LEU A 446 1.35 29.19 -25.07
CA LEU A 446 -0.06 28.92 -24.75
C LEU A 446 -1.02 30.02 -25.23
N ARG A 447 -0.56 31.28 -25.27
CA ARG A 447 -1.35 32.40 -25.83
C ARG A 447 -1.56 32.28 -27.34
N LYS A 448 -0.70 31.55 -28.05
CA LYS A 448 -0.79 31.37 -29.51
C LYS A 448 -1.65 30.18 -29.91
N PHE A 449 -2.00 29.29 -28.99
CA PHE A 449 -2.79 28.10 -29.31
C PHE A 449 -4.27 28.46 -29.47
N PRO A 450 -4.92 28.04 -30.58
CA PRO A 450 -6.35 28.22 -30.72
C PRO A 450 -7.08 27.40 -29.65
N ARG A 451 -8.23 27.90 -29.21
CA ARG A 451 -9.09 27.24 -28.23
C ARG A 451 -10.47 27.10 -28.82
N ILE A 452 -10.92 25.87 -28.99
CA ILE A 452 -12.28 25.62 -29.51
C ILE A 452 -13.34 25.83 -28.43
N SER A 453 -13.04 25.43 -27.18
CA SER A 453 -13.88 25.75 -26.03
C SER A 453 -13.65 27.19 -25.57
N LYS A 454 -14.71 28.00 -25.62
CA LYS A 454 -14.71 29.40 -25.15
C LYS A 454 -14.65 29.51 -23.62
N THR A 455 -15.07 28.47 -22.91
CA THR A 455 -15.11 28.44 -21.43
C THR A 455 -13.81 27.91 -20.83
N CYS A 456 -12.90 27.35 -21.64
CA CYS A 456 -11.68 26.72 -21.17
C CYS A 456 -10.71 27.71 -20.51
N GLN A 457 -10.49 27.52 -19.21
CA GLN A 457 -9.45 28.19 -18.44
C GLN A 457 -8.16 27.37 -18.46
N VAL A 458 -7.04 27.98 -18.84
CA VAL A 458 -5.71 27.35 -18.78
C VAL A 458 -5.01 27.83 -17.51
N GLY A 459 -4.88 26.95 -16.52
CA GLY A 459 -4.23 27.22 -15.24
C GLY A 459 -2.82 26.66 -15.21
N ILE A 460 -1.87 27.41 -14.65
CA ILE A 460 -0.51 26.95 -14.35
C ILE A 460 -0.37 26.86 -12.84
N VAL A 461 0.04 25.68 -12.36
CA VAL A 461 0.28 25.38 -10.94
C VAL A 461 1.72 24.93 -10.79
N PHE A 462 2.33 25.14 -9.62
CA PHE A 462 3.66 24.62 -9.32
C PHE A 462 3.56 23.44 -8.38
N ASP A 463 4.24 22.34 -8.73
CA ASP A 463 4.36 21.10 -7.96
C ASP A 463 5.78 20.93 -7.41
#